data_AF-A0A2E3VZE0-F1
#
_entry.id   AF-A0A2E3VZE0-F1
#
_cell.length_a   1.000
_cell.length_b   1.000
_cell.length_c   1.000
_cell.angle_alpha   90.00
_cell.angle_beta   90.00
_cell.angle_gamma   90.00
#
_symmetry.space_group_name_H-M   'P 1'
#
loop_
_entity.id
_entity.type
_entity.pdbx_description
1 polymer ?
#
loop_
_entity_poly.entity_id
_entity_poly.type
_entity_poly.pdbx_seq_one_letter_code
_entity_poly.pdbx_strand_id
1 'polypeptide(L)'
;MRLFTLTFVTVLLSSCGKQTEEYLYDKKHKDYRLVQQMGADKCINESRIFQEMQKQNDFSKAFKNGSYFQVDIAKDNGAKYSDFILINEVSKDSLAIHYYSEEEDSRTIIYTSQNNNDLISAIANGVCTPNKELRYGHSSNALNNKTVFSFTDSRIKGNQDAYEKIVESYTTRLSQPLVFMEWNRKISTQYKTLNNAASSPKNNTYSVKTITKDQCDSNVVCSRSTWDFKRVNVTVDTNAFSSNSLESRIFNIEDFDSSEE
;
A
#
# COMPACT_ATOMS: atom_id res chain seq x y z
N MET A 1 -66.70 8.39 17.13
CA MET A 1 -65.59 7.46 17.37
C MET A 1 -64.97 7.04 16.02
N ARG A 2 -64.35 7.99 15.30
CA ARG A 2 -63.76 7.81 13.96
C ARG A 2 -62.38 8.48 13.84
N LEU A 3 -61.69 8.66 14.97
CA LEU A 3 -60.38 9.32 15.05
C LEU A 3 -59.24 8.39 15.52
N PHE A 4 -59.55 7.15 15.92
CA PHE A 4 -58.55 6.20 16.47
C PHE A 4 -58.02 5.19 15.45
N THR A 5 -58.70 5.00 14.32
CA THR A 5 -58.30 4.02 13.30
C THR A 5 -57.30 4.56 12.27
N LEU A 6 -57.16 5.89 12.13
CA LEU A 6 -56.23 6.49 11.16
C LEU A 6 -54.79 6.63 11.71
N THR A 7 -54.63 6.67 13.03
CA THR A 7 -53.33 6.83 13.70
C THR A 7 -52.55 5.51 13.82
N PHE A 8 -53.22 4.36 13.75
CA PHE A 8 -52.55 3.06 13.85
C PHE A 8 -51.90 2.63 12.52
N VAL A 9 -52.49 3.01 11.39
CA VAL A 9 -51.95 2.71 10.04
C VAL A 9 -50.72 3.59 9.71
N THR A 10 -50.67 4.81 10.23
CA THR A 10 -49.51 5.70 10.05
C THR A 10 -48.29 5.28 10.89
N VAL A 11 -48.49 4.63 12.04
CA VAL A 11 -47.40 4.05 12.85
C VAL A 11 -46.86 2.73 12.26
N LEU A 12 -47.68 1.98 11.52
CA LEU A 12 -47.23 0.77 10.81
C LEU A 12 -46.36 1.08 9.58
N LEU A 13 -46.56 2.23 8.92
CA LEU A 13 -45.78 2.65 7.75
C LEU A 13 -44.46 3.37 8.10
N SER A 14 -44.29 3.86 9.34
CA SER A 14 -43.02 4.43 9.81
C SER A 14 -42.00 3.38 10.29
N SER A 15 -42.40 2.09 10.32
CA SER A 15 -41.54 0.95 10.64
C SER A 15 -40.95 0.23 9.40
N CYS A 16 -40.94 0.86 8.23
CA CYS A 16 -40.01 0.48 7.14
C CYS A 16 -38.58 0.92 7.51
N GLY A 17 -38.10 0.49 8.68
CA GLY A 17 -36.68 0.43 8.95
C GLY A 17 -36.10 -0.49 7.90
N LYS A 18 -35.06 -0.03 7.20
CA LYS A 18 -34.22 -0.92 6.40
C LYS A 18 -33.69 -2.00 7.33
N GLN A 19 -34.38 -3.14 7.39
CA GLN A 19 -33.80 -4.35 7.93
C GLN A 19 -32.71 -4.73 6.93
N THR A 20 -31.51 -4.25 7.18
CA THR A 20 -30.32 -4.87 6.64
C THR A 20 -30.31 -6.26 7.24
N GLU A 21 -30.73 -7.26 6.47
CA GLU A 21 -30.51 -8.66 6.83
C GLU A 21 -29.00 -8.84 6.96
N GLU A 22 -28.49 -8.81 8.19
CA GLU A 22 -27.17 -9.35 8.49
C GLU A 22 -27.30 -10.86 8.38
N TYR A 23 -27.09 -11.36 7.17
CA TYR A 23 -26.92 -12.78 6.97
C TYR A 23 -25.69 -13.22 7.77
N LEU A 24 -25.91 -13.98 8.84
CA LEU A 24 -24.89 -14.58 9.69
C LEU A 24 -24.22 -15.74 8.96
N TYR A 25 -23.51 -15.44 7.86
CA TYR A 25 -22.66 -16.41 7.18
C TYR A 25 -21.40 -16.63 8.03
N ASP A 26 -21.37 -17.75 8.75
CA ASP A 26 -20.17 -18.19 9.49
C ASP A 26 -19.30 -19.11 8.63
N LYS A 27 -18.07 -19.42 9.10
CA LYS A 27 -17.12 -20.29 8.39
C LYS A 27 -17.66 -21.71 8.09
N LYS A 28 -18.76 -22.12 8.73
CA LYS A 28 -19.39 -23.43 8.57
C LYS A 28 -20.51 -23.41 7.52
N HIS A 29 -20.98 -22.23 7.11
CA HIS A 29 -21.97 -22.08 6.06
C HIS A 29 -21.36 -22.41 4.69
N LYS A 30 -22.05 -23.22 3.89
CA LYS A 30 -21.60 -23.66 2.55
C LYS A 30 -21.26 -22.49 1.61
N ASP A 31 -21.99 -21.38 1.75
CA ASP A 31 -21.85 -20.19 0.91
C ASP A 31 -20.93 -19.11 1.51
N TYR A 32 -20.27 -19.39 2.65
CA TYR A 32 -19.40 -18.41 3.33
C TYR A 32 -18.34 -17.83 2.39
N ARG A 33 -17.66 -18.69 1.61
CA ARG A 33 -16.63 -18.26 0.66
C ARG A 33 -17.20 -17.37 -0.45
N LEU A 34 -18.39 -17.68 -0.96
CA LEU A 34 -19.04 -16.88 -2.00
C LEU A 34 -19.39 -15.49 -1.47
N VAL A 35 -19.94 -15.40 -0.26
CA VAL A 35 -20.28 -14.12 0.37
C VAL A 35 -19.03 -13.29 0.65
N GLN A 36 -17.94 -13.92 1.10
CA GLN A 36 -16.65 -13.26 1.26
C GLN A 36 -16.12 -12.68 -0.07
N GLN A 37 -16.23 -13.43 -1.17
CA GLN A 37 -15.84 -12.95 -2.50
C GLN A 37 -16.71 -11.77 -2.96
N MET A 38 -18.03 -11.88 -2.82
CA MET A 38 -18.94 -10.79 -3.18
C MET A 38 -18.68 -9.51 -2.36
N GLY A 39 -18.35 -9.65 -1.07
CA GLY A 39 -17.96 -8.52 -0.22
C GLY A 39 -16.65 -7.87 -0.68
N ALA A 40 -15.65 -8.69 -1.05
CA ALA A 40 -14.38 -8.20 -1.58
C ALA A 40 -14.60 -7.47 -2.92
N ASP A 41 -15.35 -8.06 -3.86
CA ASP A 41 -15.65 -7.47 -5.16
C ASP A 41 -16.38 -6.13 -5.00
N LYS A 42 -17.35 -6.07 -4.07
CA LYS A 42 -18.05 -4.83 -3.74
C LYS A 42 -17.08 -3.78 -3.17
N CYS A 43 -16.20 -4.15 -2.26
CA CYS A 43 -15.17 -3.27 -1.71
C CYS A 43 -14.26 -2.71 -2.80
N ILE A 44 -13.79 -3.54 -3.74
CA ILE A 44 -12.90 -3.11 -4.83
C ILE A 44 -13.63 -2.18 -5.80
N ASN A 45 -14.84 -2.54 -6.22
CA ASN A 45 -15.55 -1.83 -7.28
C ASN A 45 -16.22 -0.53 -6.81
N GLU A 46 -16.71 -0.49 -5.56
CA GLU A 46 -17.42 0.69 -5.02
C GLU A 46 -16.51 1.66 -4.27
N SER A 47 -15.26 1.29 -3.97
CA SER A 47 -14.36 2.13 -3.20
C SER A 47 -13.78 3.27 -4.03
N ARG A 48 -14.04 4.50 -3.59
CA ARG A 48 -13.59 5.72 -4.27
C ARG A 48 -12.08 5.83 -4.34
N ILE A 49 -11.33 5.31 -3.35
CA ILE A 49 -9.87 5.45 -3.34
C ILE A 49 -9.21 4.75 -4.54
N PHE A 50 -9.69 3.56 -4.93
CA PHE A 50 -9.14 2.84 -6.08
C PHE A 50 -9.45 3.54 -7.40
N GLN A 51 -10.63 4.13 -7.52
CA GLN A 51 -10.99 4.97 -8.68
C GLN A 51 -10.08 6.21 -8.77
N GLU A 52 -9.77 6.86 -7.65
CA GLU A 52 -8.84 8.00 -7.64
C GLU A 52 -7.39 7.58 -7.97
N MET A 53 -6.94 6.40 -7.51
CA MET A 53 -5.63 5.86 -7.89
C MET A 53 -5.56 5.55 -9.40
N GLN A 54 -6.62 4.99 -9.98
CA GLN A 54 -6.69 4.70 -11.42
C GLN A 54 -6.59 5.95 -12.30
N LYS A 55 -7.07 7.11 -11.81
CA LYS A 55 -6.89 8.40 -12.52
C LYS A 55 -5.42 8.81 -12.67
N GLN A 56 -4.52 8.27 -11.84
CA GLN A 56 -3.09 8.54 -11.90
C GLN A 56 -2.35 7.69 -12.97
N ASN A 57 -3.06 6.85 -13.74
CA ASN A 57 -2.44 6.04 -14.80
C ASN A 57 -1.93 6.84 -16.00
N ASP A 58 -2.46 8.04 -16.22
CA ASP A 58 -1.88 8.99 -17.16
C ASP A 58 -0.84 9.84 -16.41
N PHE A 59 0.40 9.35 -16.35
CA PHE A 59 1.43 9.97 -15.53
C PHE A 59 1.73 11.41 -15.97
N SER A 60 1.62 11.71 -17.25
CA SER A 60 1.84 13.06 -17.80
C SER A 60 0.85 14.11 -17.29
N LYS A 61 -0.35 13.69 -16.86
CA LYS A 61 -1.35 14.56 -16.23
C LYS A 61 -1.18 14.62 -14.71
N ALA A 62 -0.72 13.52 -14.12
CA ALA A 62 -0.61 13.34 -12.67
C ALA A 62 0.66 13.97 -12.08
N PHE A 63 1.78 13.83 -12.78
CA PHE A 63 3.11 14.10 -12.25
C PHE A 63 3.90 15.02 -13.17
N LYS A 64 4.87 15.73 -12.60
CA LYS A 64 5.68 16.70 -13.33
C LYS A 64 7.14 16.27 -13.37
N ASN A 65 7.72 16.32 -14.57
CA ASN A 65 9.16 16.18 -14.74
C ASN A 65 9.91 17.26 -13.94
N GLY A 66 11.05 16.91 -13.36
CA GLY A 66 11.87 17.81 -12.54
C GLY A 66 11.38 17.96 -11.10
N SER A 67 10.49 17.08 -10.63
CA SER A 67 10.02 17.09 -9.24
C SER A 67 10.99 16.34 -8.34
N TYR A 68 11.42 16.97 -7.24
CA TYR A 68 12.35 16.41 -6.27
C TYR A 68 11.66 15.96 -5.00
N PHE A 69 12.11 14.85 -4.45
CA PHE A 69 11.64 14.28 -3.19
C PHE A 69 12.83 13.80 -2.36
N GLN A 70 12.64 13.81 -1.06
CA GLN A 70 13.57 13.26 -0.08
C GLN A 70 12.85 12.16 0.70
N VAL A 71 13.56 11.06 0.94
CA VAL A 71 13.14 10.00 1.86
C VAL A 71 13.90 10.19 3.17
N ASP A 72 13.18 10.55 4.23
CA ASP A 72 13.74 10.54 5.57
C ASP A 72 13.71 9.12 6.11
N ILE A 73 14.88 8.58 6.45
CA ILE A 73 15.03 7.22 6.95
C ILE A 73 15.50 7.27 8.40
N ALA A 74 14.76 6.60 9.27
CA ALA A 74 15.13 6.40 10.67
C ALA A 74 15.15 4.91 10.98
N LYS A 75 16.31 4.38 11.37
CA LYS A 75 16.46 2.98 11.75
C LYS A 75 16.35 2.78 13.26
N ASP A 76 16.11 1.52 13.64
CA ASP A 76 15.97 1.08 15.02
C ASP A 76 17.17 1.43 15.92
N ASN A 77 18.38 1.42 15.36
CA ASN A 77 19.62 1.73 16.07
C ASN A 77 19.85 3.25 16.29
N GLY A 78 18.90 4.11 15.88
CA GLY A 78 18.98 5.56 15.99
C GLY A 78 19.68 6.26 14.82
N ALA A 79 20.22 5.52 13.85
CA ALA A 79 20.81 6.08 12.64
C ALA A 79 19.74 6.78 11.77
N LYS A 80 20.14 7.87 11.13
CA LYS A 80 19.29 8.68 10.24
C LYS A 80 20.05 9.03 8.97
N TYR A 81 19.38 8.88 7.84
CA TYR A 81 19.93 9.18 6.52
C TYR A 81 18.85 9.82 5.66
N SER A 82 19.26 10.28 4.47
CA SER A 82 18.35 10.85 3.49
C SER A 82 18.67 10.31 2.11
N ASP A 83 17.67 9.65 1.54
CA ASP A 83 17.70 9.27 0.13
C ASP A 83 16.97 10.32 -0.70
N PHE A 84 17.28 10.39 -1.99
CA PHE A 84 16.71 11.39 -2.89
C PHE A 84 16.10 10.76 -4.12
N ILE A 85 15.04 11.39 -4.60
CA ILE A 85 14.23 10.91 -5.70
C ILE A 85 13.96 12.09 -6.65
N LEU A 86 14.24 11.90 -7.94
CA LEU A 86 13.86 12.83 -9.01
C LEU A 86 12.95 12.13 -10.00
N ILE A 87 11.83 12.78 -10.33
CA ILE A 87 11.07 12.40 -11.53
C ILE A 87 11.82 12.96 -12.75
N ASN A 88 12.40 12.07 -13.55
CA ASN A 88 13.29 12.42 -14.67
C ASN A 88 12.59 12.43 -16.04
N GLU A 89 11.71 11.46 -16.27
CA GLU A 89 10.93 11.38 -17.51
C GLU A 89 9.49 11.07 -17.16
N VAL A 90 8.56 11.74 -17.84
CA VAL A 90 7.13 11.50 -17.70
C VAL A 90 6.51 11.43 -19.08
N SER A 91 5.84 10.33 -19.35
CA SER A 91 4.95 10.16 -20.50
C SER A 91 3.55 9.78 -20.01
N LYS A 92 2.63 9.50 -20.92
CA LYS A 92 1.31 9.00 -20.54
C LYS A 92 1.41 7.67 -19.78
N ASP A 93 2.22 6.73 -20.28
CA ASP A 93 2.21 5.33 -19.85
C ASP A 93 3.46 4.90 -19.06
N SER A 94 4.45 5.78 -18.93
CA SER A 94 5.71 5.50 -18.24
C SER A 94 6.24 6.72 -17.48
N LEU A 95 6.82 6.43 -16.32
CA LEU A 95 7.48 7.35 -15.40
C LEU A 95 8.88 6.81 -15.11
N ALA A 96 9.91 7.59 -15.38
CA ALA A 96 11.28 7.27 -14.97
C ALA A 96 11.63 8.08 -13.71
N ILE A 97 12.04 7.37 -12.66
CA ILE A 97 12.46 7.95 -11.40
C ILE A 97 13.93 7.64 -11.18
N HIS A 98 14.73 8.67 -10.90
CA HIS A 98 16.09 8.48 -10.45
C HIS A 98 16.11 8.41 -8.93
N TYR A 99 16.63 7.32 -8.38
CA TYR A 99 16.73 7.06 -6.95
C TYR A 99 18.20 7.09 -6.52
N TYR A 100 18.45 7.80 -5.43
CA TYR A 100 19.75 8.01 -4.82
C TYR A 100 19.68 7.55 -3.38
N SER A 101 20.62 6.72 -2.99
CA SER A 101 20.75 6.32 -1.60
C SER A 101 22.19 6.47 -1.13
N GLU A 102 22.34 6.77 0.16
CA GLU A 102 23.62 6.67 0.85
C GLU A 102 24.01 5.22 1.16
N GLU A 103 23.03 4.32 1.23
CA GLU A 103 23.20 2.91 1.63
C GLU A 103 22.98 1.91 0.49
N GLU A 104 22.36 2.31 -0.61
CA GLU A 104 22.00 1.44 -1.74
C GLU A 104 22.52 1.99 -3.08
N ASP A 105 22.64 1.11 -4.07
CA ASP A 105 23.03 1.51 -5.42
C ASP A 105 22.01 2.46 -6.05
N SER A 106 22.53 3.55 -6.60
CA SER A 106 21.71 4.53 -7.31
C SER A 106 21.25 3.97 -8.65
N ARG A 107 19.99 4.22 -9.01
CA ARG A 107 19.33 3.55 -10.15
C ARG A 107 18.23 4.39 -10.77
N THR A 108 17.96 4.13 -12.05
CA THR A 108 16.80 4.69 -12.76
C THR A 108 15.70 3.66 -12.81
N ILE A 109 14.64 3.88 -12.05
CA ILE A 109 13.49 2.99 -11.95
C ILE A 109 12.46 3.39 -13.00
N ILE A 110 12.13 2.46 -13.89
CA ILE A 110 11.08 2.62 -14.89
C ILE A 110 9.78 2.03 -14.35
N TYR A 111 8.81 2.90 -14.13
CA TYR A 111 7.48 2.56 -13.61
C TYR A 111 6.42 2.81 -14.67
N THR A 112 5.66 1.78 -15.04
CA THR A 112 4.66 1.84 -16.12
C THR A 112 3.24 1.94 -15.58
N SER A 113 2.30 2.35 -16.44
CA SER A 113 0.88 2.35 -16.12
C SER A 113 0.36 0.94 -15.83
N GLN A 114 0.95 -0.09 -16.45
CA GLN A 114 0.69 -1.49 -16.12
C GLN A 114 1.13 -1.81 -14.69
N ASN A 115 2.36 -1.44 -14.31
CA ASN A 115 2.82 -1.63 -12.92
C ASN A 115 1.91 -0.91 -11.92
N ASN A 116 1.40 0.28 -12.28
CA ASN A 116 0.46 1.01 -11.43
C ASN A 116 -0.88 0.30 -11.27
N ASN A 117 -1.43 -0.26 -12.34
CA ASN A 117 -2.64 -1.09 -12.28
C ASN A 117 -2.44 -2.35 -11.44
N ASP A 118 -1.30 -3.02 -11.60
CA ASP A 118 -0.98 -4.22 -10.84
C ASP A 118 -0.83 -3.90 -9.35
N LEU A 119 -0.21 -2.76 -9.03
CA LEU A 119 -0.04 -2.31 -7.65
C LEU A 119 -1.37 -1.90 -7.01
N ILE A 120 -2.24 -1.20 -7.74
CA ILE A 120 -3.62 -0.92 -7.31
C ILE A 120 -4.35 -2.24 -7.02
N SER A 121 -4.23 -3.22 -7.92
CA SER A 121 -4.88 -4.53 -7.78
C SER A 121 -4.35 -5.32 -6.58
N ALA A 122 -3.03 -5.32 -6.36
CA ALA A 122 -2.39 -5.95 -5.20
C ALA A 122 -2.92 -5.34 -3.89
N ILE A 123 -2.92 -4.01 -3.80
CA ILE A 123 -3.44 -3.27 -2.64
C ILE A 123 -4.92 -3.56 -2.44
N ALA A 124 -5.72 -3.51 -3.50
CA ALA A 124 -7.15 -3.77 -3.45
C ALA A 124 -7.43 -5.19 -2.94
N ASN A 125 -6.70 -6.19 -3.43
CA ASN A 125 -6.76 -7.56 -2.92
C ASN A 125 -6.35 -7.63 -1.44
N GLY A 126 -5.23 -7.02 -1.05
CA GLY A 126 -4.75 -7.05 0.33
C GLY A 126 -5.71 -6.38 1.32
N VAL A 127 -6.35 -5.29 0.89
CA VAL A 127 -7.25 -4.48 1.70
C VAL A 127 -8.65 -5.09 1.75
N CYS A 128 -9.18 -5.54 0.62
CA CYS A 128 -10.55 -6.03 0.54
C CYS A 128 -10.69 -7.56 0.75
N THR A 129 -9.59 -8.34 0.83
CA THR A 129 -9.67 -9.80 1.04
C THR A 129 -9.97 -10.17 2.50
N PRO A 130 -11.05 -10.91 2.77
CA PRO A 130 -11.48 -11.20 4.12
C PRO A 130 -11.13 -12.63 4.57
N ASN A 131 -9.91 -12.89 5.07
CA ASN A 131 -9.69 -14.12 5.86
C ASN A 131 -8.37 -14.22 6.63
N LYS A 132 -7.73 -13.09 6.95
CA LYS A 132 -6.59 -13.11 7.87
C LYS A 132 -6.99 -12.20 9.00
N GLU A 133 -7.01 -12.72 10.22
CA GLU A 133 -7.36 -11.95 11.42
C GLU A 133 -6.67 -10.59 11.36
N LEU A 134 -7.47 -9.54 11.14
CA LEU A 134 -7.08 -8.15 10.91
C LEU A 134 -6.29 -7.88 9.61
N ARG A 135 -6.97 -7.59 8.49
CA ARG A 135 -6.44 -6.62 7.52
C ARG A 135 -7.39 -5.45 7.26
N TYR A 136 -8.59 -5.61 6.69
CA TYR A 136 -9.62 -4.57 6.80
C TYR A 136 -11.01 -5.21 6.86
N GLY A 137 -11.88 -4.66 7.70
CA GLY A 137 -13.30 -5.00 7.68
C GLY A 137 -13.96 -4.45 6.42
N HIS A 138 -14.93 -5.20 5.89
CA HIS A 138 -15.77 -4.98 4.69
C HIS A 138 -16.48 -3.62 4.54
N SER A 139 -16.04 -2.53 5.17
CA SER A 139 -16.69 -1.23 5.04
C SER A 139 -15.96 -0.34 4.04
N SER A 140 -16.52 -0.26 2.82
CA SER A 140 -16.18 0.73 1.79
C SER A 140 -16.20 2.17 2.31
N ASN A 141 -16.92 2.44 3.41
CA ASN A 141 -16.99 3.73 4.08
C ASN A 141 -15.66 4.16 4.75
N ALA A 142 -14.78 3.22 5.11
CA ALA A 142 -13.45 3.54 5.66
C ALA A 142 -12.43 3.92 4.57
N LEU A 143 -12.70 3.55 3.31
CA LEU A 143 -11.87 3.79 2.13
C LEU A 143 -12.39 5.00 1.31
N ASN A 144 -12.77 6.07 2.01
CA ASN A 144 -13.20 7.31 1.36
C ASN A 144 -12.02 8.07 0.73
N ASN A 145 -12.32 9.02 -0.18
CA ASN A 145 -11.33 9.83 -0.90
C ASN A 145 -10.49 10.70 0.04
N LYS A 146 -9.48 10.09 0.68
CA LYS A 146 -8.42 10.78 1.38
C LYS A 146 -7.28 10.98 0.40
N THR A 147 -6.73 12.19 0.35
CA THR A 147 -5.48 12.51 -0.35
C THR A 147 -4.30 11.64 0.12
N VAL A 148 -4.46 11.03 1.31
CA VAL A 148 -3.53 10.08 1.92
C VAL A 148 -4.26 8.79 2.23
N PHE A 149 -3.81 7.69 1.65
CA PHE A 149 -4.24 6.34 1.93
C PHE A 149 -3.20 5.63 2.79
N SER A 150 -3.61 4.74 3.70
CA SER A 150 -2.65 3.95 4.48
C SER A 150 -3.20 2.58 4.75
N PHE A 151 -2.33 1.59 4.72
CA PHE A 151 -2.70 0.22 5.01
C PHE A 151 -1.57 -0.57 5.67
N THR A 152 -1.88 -1.74 6.25
CA THR A 152 -0.90 -2.58 6.97
C THR A 152 -0.94 -4.03 6.51
N ASP A 153 0.25 -4.59 6.31
CA ASP A 153 0.53 -5.99 6.06
C ASP A 153 1.25 -6.58 7.29
N SER A 154 0.82 -7.76 7.74
CA SER A 154 1.44 -8.48 8.86
C SER A 154 1.65 -9.94 8.48
N ARG A 155 2.89 -10.37 8.37
CA ARG A 155 3.28 -11.74 7.99
C ARG A 155 3.93 -12.41 9.19
N ILE A 156 3.55 -13.67 9.43
CA ILE A 156 4.05 -14.47 10.56
C ILE A 156 4.38 -15.87 10.05
N LYS A 157 5.58 -16.34 10.35
CA LYS A 157 6.01 -17.73 10.14
C LYS A 157 6.23 -18.38 11.49
N GLY A 158 5.69 -19.58 11.67
CA GLY A 158 5.77 -20.32 12.94
C GLY A 158 4.45 -20.31 13.71
N ASN A 159 4.54 -20.53 15.02
CA ASN A 159 3.40 -20.63 15.92
C ASN A 159 3.60 -19.73 17.15
N GLN A 160 2.69 -19.82 18.12
CA GLN A 160 2.75 -18.97 19.32
C GLN A 160 4.03 -19.19 20.17
N ASP A 161 4.65 -20.37 20.08
CA ASP A 161 5.83 -20.75 20.87
C ASP A 161 7.15 -20.35 20.19
N ALA A 162 7.18 -20.37 18.86
CA ALA A 162 8.31 -19.90 18.07
C ALA A 162 7.82 -19.26 16.77
N TYR A 163 8.18 -18.01 16.54
CA TYR A 163 7.78 -17.27 15.35
C TYR A 163 8.79 -16.24 14.89
N GLU A 164 8.68 -15.88 13.62
CA GLU A 164 9.18 -14.65 13.04
C GLU A 164 7.99 -13.84 12.51
N LYS A 165 7.94 -12.56 12.87
CA LYS A 165 6.85 -11.64 12.54
C LYS A 165 7.40 -10.38 11.90
N ILE A 166 6.83 -10.02 10.76
CA ILE A 166 7.09 -8.76 10.06
C ILE A 166 5.76 -8.02 9.94
N VAL A 167 5.73 -6.75 10.36
CA VAL A 167 4.60 -5.85 10.17
C VAL A 167 5.05 -4.64 9.39
N GLU A 168 4.38 -4.38 8.28
CA GLU A 168 4.66 -3.25 7.41
C GLU A 168 3.41 -2.38 7.27
N SER A 169 3.54 -1.10 7.60
CA SER A 169 2.50 -0.11 7.34
C SER A 169 2.94 0.80 6.21
N TYR A 170 2.11 0.91 5.18
CA TYR A 170 2.35 1.72 4.00
C TYR A 170 1.47 2.97 4.03
N THR A 171 1.99 4.08 3.52
CA THR A 171 1.23 5.31 3.32
C THR A 171 1.43 5.80 1.89
N THR A 172 0.34 5.99 1.16
CA THR A 172 0.35 6.52 -0.20
C THR A 172 -0.31 7.89 -0.24
N ARG A 173 0.27 8.82 -0.99
CA ARG A 173 -0.35 10.12 -1.27
C ARG A 173 -0.72 10.17 -2.74
N LEU A 174 -1.96 10.55 -3.06
CA LEU A 174 -2.41 10.62 -4.46
C LEU A 174 -1.68 11.70 -5.28
N SER A 175 -1.03 12.65 -4.60
CA SER A 175 -0.17 13.67 -5.22
C SER A 175 1.24 13.16 -5.55
N GLN A 176 1.53 11.88 -5.33
CA GLN A 176 2.82 11.25 -5.54
C GLN A 176 2.63 9.94 -6.32
N PRO A 177 3.63 9.49 -7.11
CA PRO A 177 3.60 8.18 -7.75
C PRO A 177 3.34 7.07 -6.73
N LEU A 178 2.44 6.13 -7.06
CA LEU A 178 2.05 5.05 -6.14
C LEU A 178 3.25 4.19 -5.72
N VAL A 179 4.22 4.02 -6.62
CA VAL A 179 5.51 3.35 -6.35
C VAL A 179 6.25 3.92 -5.14
N PHE A 180 6.04 5.20 -4.78
CA PHE A 180 6.68 5.80 -3.60
C PHE A 180 6.23 5.21 -2.27
N MET A 181 5.17 4.39 -2.25
CA MET A 181 4.78 3.66 -1.04
C MET A 181 5.92 2.83 -0.45
N GLU A 182 6.83 2.32 -1.29
CA GLU A 182 8.02 1.56 -0.86
C GLU A 182 8.95 2.38 0.03
N TRP A 183 9.01 3.70 -0.20
CA TRP A 183 9.80 4.64 0.60
C TRP A 183 8.97 5.45 1.59
N ASN A 184 7.66 5.20 1.68
CA ASN A 184 6.76 5.83 2.63
C ASN A 184 6.07 4.77 3.50
N ARG A 185 6.88 4.05 4.28
CA ARG A 185 6.49 2.86 5.05
C ARG A 185 7.12 2.82 6.44
N LYS A 186 6.54 2.00 7.30
CA LYS A 186 7.11 1.60 8.60
C LYS A 186 7.23 0.09 8.63
N ILE A 187 8.38 -0.41 9.06
CA ILE A 187 8.65 -1.84 9.17
C ILE A 187 8.96 -2.16 10.63
N SER A 188 8.28 -3.16 11.18
CA SER A 188 8.52 -3.72 12.50
C SER A 188 8.86 -5.20 12.37
N THR A 189 10.01 -5.62 12.89
CA THR A 189 10.46 -7.01 12.87
C THR A 189 10.59 -7.56 14.28
N GLN A 190 10.05 -8.75 14.52
CA GLN A 190 10.06 -9.40 15.82
C GLN A 190 10.28 -10.91 15.68
N TYR A 191 11.03 -11.48 16.61
CA TYR A 191 11.37 -12.90 16.61
C TYR A 191 11.22 -13.52 17.99
N LYS A 192 10.82 -14.80 18.03
CA LYS A 192 10.73 -15.64 19.23
C LYS A 192 11.18 -17.06 18.90
N THR A 193 12.08 -17.62 19.69
CA THR A 193 12.45 -19.06 19.64
C THR A 193 11.80 -19.85 20.78
N LEU A 194 11.78 -21.18 20.64
CA LEU A 194 11.44 -22.10 21.73
C LEU A 194 12.23 -21.73 22.99
N ASN A 195 11.53 -21.58 24.11
CA ASN A 195 12.06 -21.26 25.44
C ASN A 195 12.68 -19.86 25.63
N ASN A 196 12.58 -18.95 24.66
CA ASN A 196 13.00 -17.56 24.83
C ASN A 196 11.81 -16.60 24.86
N ALA A 197 11.97 -15.47 25.57
CA ALA A 197 11.06 -14.35 25.43
C ALA A 197 11.15 -13.79 24.00
N ALA A 198 10.04 -13.26 23.49
CA ALA A 198 10.06 -12.55 22.21
C ALA A 198 11.00 -11.35 22.31
N SER A 199 11.79 -11.10 21.27
CA SER A 199 12.61 -9.90 21.20
C SER A 199 11.70 -8.65 21.18
N SER A 200 12.21 -7.53 21.67
CA SER A 200 11.58 -6.24 21.38
C SER A 200 11.51 -6.03 19.87
N PRO A 201 10.41 -5.47 19.32
CA PRO A 201 10.32 -5.22 17.90
C PRO A 201 11.35 -4.18 17.46
N LYS A 202 12.09 -4.48 16.38
CA LYS A 202 12.99 -3.53 15.74
C LYS A 202 12.23 -2.72 14.70
N ASN A 203 12.27 -1.40 14.79
CA ASN A 203 11.44 -0.52 13.97
C ASN A 203 12.26 0.37 13.03
N ASN A 204 11.91 0.36 11.76
CA ASN A 204 12.46 1.27 10.75
C ASN A 204 11.32 2.10 10.15
N THR A 205 11.55 3.40 9.94
CA THR A 205 10.59 4.31 9.30
C THR A 205 11.23 4.98 8.09
N TYR A 206 10.46 5.03 7.01
CA TYR A 206 10.80 5.69 5.75
C TYR A 206 9.67 6.67 5.44
N SER A 207 9.98 7.93 5.17
CA SER A 207 8.96 8.93 4.86
C SER A 207 9.35 9.82 3.69
N VAL A 208 8.49 9.86 2.67
CA VAL A 208 8.70 10.69 1.48
C VAL A 208 8.11 12.07 1.68
N LYS A 209 8.90 13.10 1.39
CA LYS A 209 8.47 14.50 1.32
C LYS A 209 8.95 15.16 0.02
N THR A 210 8.17 16.10 -0.49
CA THR A 210 8.58 16.94 -1.60
C THR A 210 9.61 17.96 -1.13
N ILE A 211 10.65 18.19 -1.92
CA ILE A 211 11.69 19.20 -1.68
C ILE A 211 11.87 20.08 -2.91
N THR A 212 12.55 21.20 -2.76
CA THR A 212 12.95 22.05 -3.89
C THR A 212 14.25 21.56 -4.52
N LYS A 213 14.54 22.04 -5.73
CA LYS A 213 15.84 21.80 -6.37
C LYS A 213 16.99 22.34 -5.51
N ASP A 214 16.86 23.55 -4.98
CA ASP A 214 17.92 24.15 -4.13
C ASP A 214 18.22 23.30 -2.88
N GLN A 215 17.19 22.68 -2.29
CA GLN A 215 17.38 21.75 -1.17
C GLN A 215 18.14 20.49 -1.60
N CYS A 216 17.85 19.94 -2.79
CA CYS A 216 18.63 18.85 -3.36
C CYS A 216 20.08 19.29 -3.67
N ASP A 217 20.27 20.43 -4.33
CA ASP A 217 21.60 20.92 -4.75
C ASP A 217 22.51 21.23 -3.53
N SER A 218 21.92 21.58 -2.39
CA SER A 218 22.64 21.76 -1.12
C SER A 218 23.16 20.45 -0.50
N ASN A 219 22.67 19.31 -0.97
CA ASN A 219 23.08 17.98 -0.51
C ASN A 219 24.08 17.36 -1.49
N VAL A 220 25.21 16.88 -0.97
CA VAL A 220 26.28 16.29 -1.79
C VAL A 220 25.84 15.03 -2.54
N VAL A 221 24.95 14.21 -1.96
CA VAL A 221 24.46 12.96 -2.56
C VAL A 221 23.58 13.28 -3.77
N CYS A 222 22.66 14.23 -3.61
CA CYS A 222 21.73 14.63 -4.67
C CYS A 222 22.41 15.46 -5.78
N SER A 223 23.48 16.23 -5.46
CA SER A 223 24.18 17.12 -6.40
C SER A 223 25.36 16.49 -7.14
N ARG A 224 26.01 15.44 -6.61
CA ARG A 224 27.17 14.76 -7.25
C ARG A 224 26.80 13.82 -8.39
N SER A 225 25.53 13.74 -8.73
CA SER A 225 25.01 12.68 -9.56
C SER A 225 25.12 12.99 -11.05
N THR A 226 25.94 12.21 -11.76
CA THR A 226 25.69 11.97 -13.18
C THR A 226 24.44 11.11 -13.26
N TRP A 227 23.33 11.65 -13.77
CA TRP A 227 22.04 10.97 -13.88
C TRP A 227 22.01 9.91 -15.00
N ASP A 228 23.09 9.14 -15.11
CA ASP A 228 23.26 8.04 -16.06
C ASP A 228 23.46 6.75 -15.28
N PHE A 229 22.34 6.18 -14.86
CA PHE A 229 22.31 4.97 -14.06
C PHE A 229 21.82 3.78 -14.84
N LYS A 230 22.16 2.61 -14.31
CA LYS A 230 21.50 1.37 -14.72
C LYS A 230 19.99 1.55 -14.57
N ARG A 231 19.30 1.33 -15.69
CA ARG A 231 17.85 1.31 -15.74
C ARG A 231 17.35 -0.04 -15.23
N VAL A 232 16.43 0.01 -14.29
CA VAL A 232 15.79 -1.15 -13.68
C VAL A 232 14.29 -1.04 -13.86
N ASN A 233 13.64 -2.19 -14.07
CA ASN A 233 12.20 -2.26 -14.23
C ASN A 233 11.54 -2.66 -12.92
N VAL A 234 10.25 -2.33 -12.83
CA VAL A 234 9.39 -2.72 -11.74
C VAL A 234 8.64 -4.01 -12.09
N THR A 235 8.64 -4.96 -11.17
CA THR A 235 7.68 -6.07 -11.16
C THR A 235 6.84 -6.00 -9.88
N VAL A 236 5.54 -6.31 -10.02
CA VAL A 236 4.57 -6.26 -8.92
C VAL A 236 3.99 -7.65 -8.70
N ASP A 237 4.16 -8.19 -7.49
CA ASP A 237 3.50 -9.42 -7.07
C ASP A 237 2.07 -9.09 -6.61
N THR A 238 1.12 -9.30 -7.51
CA THR A 238 -0.31 -9.06 -7.26
C THR A 238 -0.90 -9.95 -6.16
N ASN A 239 -0.17 -10.99 -5.76
CA ASN A 239 -0.54 -11.92 -4.69
C ASN A 239 0.26 -11.69 -3.40
N ALA A 240 1.10 -10.66 -3.31
CA ALA A 240 2.03 -10.54 -2.19
C ALA A 240 1.34 -10.56 -0.82
N PHE A 241 0.20 -9.85 -0.73
CA PHE A 241 -0.61 -9.77 0.49
C PHE A 241 -1.44 -11.04 0.77
N SER A 242 -1.74 -11.83 -0.26
CA SER A 242 -2.46 -13.10 -0.10
C SER A 242 -1.50 -14.22 0.35
N SER A 243 -0.21 -14.10 0.07
CA SER A 243 0.82 -14.98 0.61
C SER A 243 1.00 -14.75 2.13
N ASN A 244 1.35 -15.81 2.88
CA ASN A 244 1.85 -15.69 4.26
C ASN A 244 3.39 -15.78 4.29
N SER A 245 4.04 -15.69 3.13
CA SER A 245 5.49 -15.81 3.04
C SER A 245 6.17 -14.54 3.55
N LEU A 246 7.14 -14.67 4.43
CA LEU A 246 7.97 -13.55 4.90
C LEU A 246 8.82 -12.93 3.78
N GLU A 247 9.09 -13.71 2.73
CA GLU A 247 9.90 -13.26 1.59
C GLU A 247 9.08 -12.54 0.53
N SER A 248 7.75 -12.69 0.56
CA SER A 248 6.89 -12.06 -0.44
C SER A 248 6.90 -10.54 -0.28
N ARG A 249 7.39 -9.85 -1.31
CA ARG A 249 7.34 -8.39 -1.43
C ARG A 249 6.33 -8.04 -2.50
N ILE A 250 5.58 -6.97 -2.27
CA ILE A 250 4.60 -6.43 -3.22
C ILE A 250 5.30 -5.95 -4.49
N PHE A 251 6.53 -5.48 -4.32
CA PHE A 251 7.27 -4.71 -5.28
C PHE A 251 8.70 -5.21 -5.31
N ASN A 252 9.15 -5.60 -6.50
CA ASN A 252 10.53 -5.97 -6.76
C ASN A 252 11.11 -4.98 -7.77
N ILE A 253 12.25 -4.39 -7.39
CA ILE A 253 13.12 -3.64 -8.29
C ILE A 253 14.22 -4.63 -8.65
N GLU A 254 14.04 -5.33 -9.77
CA GLU A 254 15.07 -6.26 -10.23
C GLU A 254 16.22 -5.48 -10.84
N ASP A 255 17.41 -5.65 -10.26
CA ASP A 255 18.64 -5.47 -11.00
C ASP A 255 18.69 -6.55 -12.07
N PHE A 256 18.76 -6.17 -13.35
CA PHE A 256 19.10 -7.11 -14.41
C PHE A 256 20.43 -7.74 -14.04
N ASP A 257 20.43 -9.01 -13.63
CA ASP A 257 21.66 -9.72 -13.31
C ASP A 257 22.39 -9.96 -14.63
N SER A 258 23.42 -9.16 -14.92
CA SER A 258 24.23 -9.30 -16.12
C SER A 258 25.23 -10.47 -16.00
N SER A 259 24.98 -11.42 -15.10
CA SER A 259 25.81 -12.62 -14.92
C SER A 259 25.31 -13.83 -15.73
N GLU A 260 24.28 -13.67 -16.55
CA GLU A 260 23.85 -14.66 -17.56
C GLU A 260 24.21 -14.25 -19.01
N GLU A 261 25.46 -13.83 -19.25
CA GLU A 261 26.11 -13.92 -20.57
C GLU A 261 27.47 -14.63 -20.49
#